data_AF-A0A1C6BCR4-F1
#
_entry.id   AF-A0A1C6BCR4-F1
#
_cell.length_a   1.000
_cell.length_b   1.000
_cell.length_c   1.000
_cell.angle_alpha   90.00
_cell.angle_beta   90.00
_cell.angle_gamma   90.00
#
_symmetry.space_group_name_H-M   'P 1'
#
loop_
_entity.id
_entity.type
_entity.pdbx_description
1 polymer ?
#
loop_
_entity_poly.entity_id
_entity_poly.type
_entity_poly.pdbx_seq_one_letter_code
_entity_poly.pdbx_strand_id
1 'polypeptide(L)'
;MGTDEEAVFDFVIPRGEPGSGGTPDVLATVNETAQSSSSGGALVFDNNLLVSGSAINHQAGATDIEINQPGIYQVTFHGVAAVETGTAIPGSMSVRLYQGGTALQGVVSSHTFTATGETSTLAFDVPLRADNPTSLQVVVDNAGYSLSNLGLTVTRLGDV
;
A
#
# COMPACT_ATOMS: atom_id res chain seq x y z
N MET A 1 50.72 24.11 48.81
CA MET A 1 49.37 23.56 48.58
C MET A 1 48.69 24.54 47.63
N GLY A 2 48.58 24.16 46.35
CA GLY A 2 47.79 24.89 45.36
C GLY A 2 46.32 24.60 45.60
N THR A 3 45.52 25.64 45.55
CA THR A 3 44.12 25.72 45.97
C THR A 3 43.23 25.57 44.74
N ASP A 4 42.29 24.62 44.74
CA ASP A 4 41.14 24.48 43.83
C ASP A 4 41.24 25.26 42.50
N GLU A 5 42.33 25.07 41.75
CA GLU A 5 42.50 25.72 40.46
C GLU A 5 41.47 25.10 39.52
N GLU A 6 40.45 25.91 39.18
CA GLU A 6 39.35 25.57 38.28
C GLU A 6 39.88 24.83 37.05
N ALA A 7 39.61 23.52 37.00
CA ALA A 7 39.81 22.75 35.78
C ALA A 7 38.75 23.18 34.77
N VAL A 8 39.10 24.15 33.92
CA VAL A 8 38.29 24.50 32.74
C VAL A 8 38.46 23.36 31.73
N PHE A 9 37.44 22.50 31.62
CA PHE A 9 37.37 21.48 30.58
C PHE A 9 36.79 22.10 29.30
N ASP A 10 37.65 22.26 28.29
CA ASP A 10 37.25 22.64 26.94
C ASP A 10 36.62 21.42 26.24
N PHE A 11 35.31 21.28 26.36
CA PHE A 11 34.56 20.24 25.68
C PHE A 11 34.14 20.74 24.29
N VAL A 12 34.82 20.24 23.26
CA VAL A 12 34.27 20.26 21.90
C VAL A 12 33.29 19.10 21.79
N ILE A 13 31.99 19.38 21.68
CA ILE A 13 30.99 18.37 21.32
C ILE A 13 31.01 18.23 19.79
N PRO A 14 31.46 17.09 19.22
CA PRO A 14 31.38 16.88 17.79
C PRO A 14 29.91 16.88 17.37
N ARG A 15 29.57 17.65 16.34
CA ARG A 15 28.25 17.48 15.70
C ARG A 15 28.25 16.11 15.03
N GLY A 16 27.20 15.32 15.27
CA GLY A 16 26.99 14.09 14.52
C GLY A 16 26.89 14.39 13.03
N GLU A 17 27.34 13.45 12.19
CA GLU A 17 27.17 13.55 10.75
C GLU A 17 25.69 13.77 10.42
N PRO A 18 25.35 14.70 9.50
CA PRO A 18 23.99 14.82 9.01
C PRO A 18 23.54 13.46 8.48
N GLY A 19 22.44 12.94 9.03
CA GLY A 19 21.87 11.69 8.52
C GLY A 19 21.52 11.85 7.05
N SER A 20 22.10 11.04 6.17
CA SER A 20 21.66 11.00 4.77
C SER A 20 20.34 10.24 4.74
N GLY A 21 19.21 10.95 4.86
CA GLY A 21 17.88 10.36 4.88
C GLY A 21 17.45 9.63 3.60
N GLY A 22 18.36 9.45 2.62
CA GLY A 22 18.08 8.83 1.34
C GLY A 22 17.03 9.58 0.52
N THR A 23 16.83 9.14 -0.73
CA THR A 23 15.57 9.42 -1.42
C THR A 23 14.55 8.40 -0.92
N PRO A 24 13.36 8.81 -0.46
CA PRO A 24 12.37 7.87 0.04
C PRO A 24 11.84 7.00 -1.11
N ASP A 25 11.66 5.71 -0.86
CA ASP A 25 10.98 4.80 -1.80
C ASP A 25 9.47 4.84 -1.55
N VAL A 26 8.74 5.46 -2.48
CA VAL A 26 7.29 5.69 -2.36
C VAL A 26 6.62 5.54 -3.73
N LEU A 27 5.51 4.81 -3.75
CA LEU A 27 4.56 4.76 -4.86
C LEU A 27 3.22 5.32 -4.40
N ALA A 28 2.59 6.15 -5.22
CA ALA A 28 1.16 6.43 -5.15
C ALA A 28 0.55 6.23 -6.54
N THR A 29 -0.44 5.35 -6.63
CA THR A 29 -1.11 5.00 -7.88
C THR A 29 -2.63 4.97 -7.67
N VAL A 30 -3.37 5.29 -8.73
CA VAL A 30 -4.82 5.44 -8.70
C VAL A 30 -5.48 4.78 -9.89
N ASN A 31 -6.79 4.57 -9.78
CA ASN A 31 -7.70 4.37 -10.91
C ASN A 31 -9.03 5.05 -10.60
N GLU A 32 -9.31 6.16 -11.29
CA GLU A 32 -10.56 6.89 -11.12
C GLU A 32 -11.71 6.24 -11.90
N THR A 33 -11.40 5.53 -12.98
CA THR A 33 -12.40 4.90 -13.84
C THR A 33 -12.95 3.64 -13.18
N ALA A 34 -14.27 3.48 -13.18
CA ALA A 34 -14.90 2.27 -12.67
C ALA A 34 -14.46 1.05 -13.51
N GLN A 35 -14.03 -0.02 -12.82
CA GLN A 35 -13.72 -1.31 -13.42
C GLN A 35 -14.63 -2.40 -12.83
N SER A 36 -15.13 -3.27 -13.70
CA SER A 36 -15.93 -4.43 -13.27
C SER A 36 -15.04 -5.47 -12.60
N SER A 37 -15.52 -6.03 -11.50
CA SER A 37 -14.81 -7.08 -10.78
C SER A 37 -14.95 -8.43 -11.48
N SER A 38 -13.87 -9.21 -11.41
CA SER A 38 -13.88 -10.64 -11.71
C SER A 38 -13.52 -11.42 -10.45
N SER A 39 -14.08 -12.61 -10.29
CA SER A 39 -13.78 -13.44 -9.11
C SER A 39 -12.33 -13.91 -9.19
N GLY A 40 -11.54 -13.60 -8.15
CA GLY A 40 -10.10 -13.79 -8.11
C GLY A 40 -9.30 -12.81 -8.98
N GLY A 41 -9.94 -11.77 -9.51
CA GLY A 41 -9.31 -10.78 -10.37
C GLY A 41 -8.55 -9.71 -9.59
N ALA A 42 -7.35 -9.36 -10.06
CA ALA A 42 -6.59 -8.23 -9.52
C ALA A 42 -7.07 -6.90 -10.10
N LEU A 43 -7.06 -5.86 -9.27
CA LEU A 43 -7.46 -4.51 -9.66
C LEU A 43 -6.33 -3.82 -10.44
N VAL A 44 -6.71 -3.14 -11.52
CA VAL A 44 -5.81 -2.33 -12.34
C VAL A 44 -5.69 -0.93 -11.77
N PHE A 45 -4.46 -0.40 -11.69
CA PHE A 45 -4.20 1.02 -11.42
C PHE A 45 -3.67 1.69 -12.69
N ASP A 46 -4.38 2.69 -13.21
CA ASP A 46 -4.15 3.24 -14.56
C ASP A 46 -3.23 4.46 -14.58
N ASN A 47 -2.92 5.04 -13.42
CA ASN A 47 -2.11 6.25 -13.32
C ASN A 47 -1.21 6.25 -12.08
N ASN A 48 0.05 6.66 -12.26
CA ASN A 48 0.99 6.85 -11.16
C ASN A 48 1.07 8.34 -10.82
N LEU A 49 0.62 8.71 -9.62
CA LEU A 49 0.72 10.07 -9.10
C LEU A 49 2.12 10.37 -8.55
N LEU A 50 2.79 9.35 -8.01
CA LEU A 50 4.14 9.45 -7.47
C LEU A 50 4.88 8.13 -7.69
N VAL A 51 6.11 8.22 -8.19
CA VAL A 51 7.10 7.15 -8.14
C VAL A 51 8.40 7.78 -7.66
N SER A 52 8.93 7.31 -6.54
CA SER A 52 10.17 7.78 -5.93
C SER A 52 10.99 6.58 -5.48
N GLY A 53 12.31 6.66 -5.68
CA GLY A 53 13.23 5.58 -5.34
C GLY A 53 13.25 4.45 -6.39
N SER A 54 13.71 3.27 -5.98
CA SER A 54 13.90 2.09 -6.84
C SER A 54 13.42 0.78 -6.22
N ALA A 55 13.01 0.81 -4.94
CA ALA A 55 12.50 -0.38 -4.25
C ALA A 55 11.10 -0.77 -4.72
N ILE A 56 10.31 0.17 -5.25
CA ILE A 56 8.91 -0.03 -5.65
C ILE A 56 8.74 0.43 -7.10
N ASN A 57 8.32 -0.49 -7.98
CA ASN A 57 8.00 -0.18 -9.37
C ASN A 57 6.54 -0.53 -9.67
N HIS A 58 5.91 0.27 -10.52
CA HIS A 58 4.58 -0.02 -11.05
C HIS A 58 4.45 0.55 -12.45
N GLN A 59 3.98 -0.25 -13.39
CA GLN A 59 3.63 0.21 -14.73
C GLN A 59 2.17 0.63 -14.73
N ALA A 60 1.89 1.90 -15.07
CA ALA A 60 0.51 2.37 -15.21
C ALA A 60 -0.30 1.49 -16.17
N GLY A 61 -1.48 1.07 -15.72
CA GLY A 61 -2.35 0.09 -16.40
C GLY A 61 -2.11 -1.36 -16.00
N ALA A 62 -1.14 -1.65 -15.12
CA ALA A 62 -0.90 -2.97 -14.59
C ALA A 62 -1.70 -3.23 -13.30
N THR A 63 -1.73 -4.50 -12.91
CA THR A 63 -2.26 -4.96 -11.61
C THR A 63 -1.14 -5.19 -10.58
N ASP A 64 0.09 -5.37 -11.04
CA ASP A 64 1.25 -5.77 -10.24
C ASP A 64 2.06 -4.57 -9.80
N ILE A 65 2.23 -4.42 -8.47
CA ILE A 65 3.24 -3.54 -7.88
C ILE A 65 4.47 -4.38 -7.53
N GLU A 66 5.59 -4.09 -8.17
CA GLU A 66 6.85 -4.81 -8.01
C GLU A 66 7.64 -4.25 -6.82
N ILE A 67 7.96 -5.10 -5.85
CA ILE A 67 8.88 -4.82 -4.76
C ILE A 67 10.23 -5.44 -5.12
N ASN A 68 11.26 -4.62 -5.33
CA ASN A 68 12.56 -5.04 -5.85
C ASN A 68 13.66 -5.14 -4.80
N GLN A 69 13.41 -4.62 -3.59
CA GLN A 69 14.38 -4.61 -2.50
C GLN A 69 13.78 -5.22 -1.23
N PRO A 70 14.55 -5.96 -0.42
CA PRO A 70 14.10 -6.38 0.89
C PRO A 70 13.75 -5.17 1.77
N GLY A 71 12.78 -5.31 2.68
CA GLY A 71 12.40 -4.22 3.57
C GLY A 71 11.06 -4.43 4.26
N ILE A 72 10.74 -3.48 5.13
CA ILE A 72 9.40 -3.29 5.68
C ILE A 72 8.70 -2.22 4.85
N TYR A 73 7.47 -2.50 4.43
CA TYR A 73 6.65 -1.64 3.58
C TYR A 73 5.30 -1.37 4.25
N GLN A 74 4.83 -0.13 4.20
CA GLN A 74 3.46 0.23 4.53
C GLN A 74 2.63 0.25 3.25
N VAL A 75 1.52 -0.48 3.23
CA VAL A 75 0.55 -0.46 2.12
C VAL A 75 -0.77 0.07 2.62
N THR A 76 -1.28 1.10 1.94
CA THR A 76 -2.61 1.66 2.19
C THR A 76 -3.42 1.58 0.91
N PHE A 77 -4.63 1.05 1.00
CA PHE A 77 -5.57 0.94 -0.11
C PHE A 77 -6.93 1.54 0.26
N HIS A 78 -7.57 2.19 -0.70
CA HIS A 78 -8.99 2.49 -0.67
C HIS A 78 -9.63 2.35 -2.05
N GLY A 79 -10.94 2.10 -2.07
CA GLY A 79 -11.76 2.10 -3.27
C GLY A 79 -13.24 2.14 -2.91
N VAL A 80 -14.08 2.55 -3.86
CA VAL A 80 -15.53 2.56 -3.73
C VAL A 80 -16.11 1.41 -4.56
N ALA A 81 -16.79 0.49 -3.88
CA ALA A 81 -17.49 -0.64 -4.49
C ALA A 81 -18.99 -0.37 -4.60
N ALA A 82 -19.60 -0.83 -5.69
CA ALA A 82 -21.03 -0.81 -5.92
C ALA A 82 -21.49 -2.12 -6.59
N VAL A 83 -22.74 -2.49 -6.42
CA VAL A 83 -23.34 -3.67 -7.05
C VAL A 83 -23.65 -3.37 -8.52
N GLU A 84 -23.21 -4.22 -9.45
CA GLU A 84 -23.58 -4.08 -10.87
C GLU A 84 -25.03 -4.52 -11.13
N THR A 85 -25.62 -3.98 -12.19
CA THR A 85 -26.98 -4.35 -12.58
C THR A 85 -27.06 -5.84 -12.91
N GLY A 86 -28.03 -6.54 -12.29
CA GLY A 86 -28.25 -7.97 -12.51
C GLY A 86 -27.56 -8.88 -11.47
N THR A 87 -26.72 -8.32 -10.60
CA THR A 87 -26.16 -9.05 -9.45
C THR A 87 -27.22 -9.24 -8.37
N ALA A 88 -27.33 -10.46 -7.83
CA ALA A 88 -28.29 -10.77 -6.78
C ALA A 88 -27.86 -10.15 -5.44
N ILE A 89 -28.83 -9.62 -4.69
CA ILE A 89 -28.66 -9.11 -3.33
C ILE A 89 -29.60 -9.85 -2.37
N PRO A 90 -29.19 -10.14 -1.11
CA PRO A 90 -27.93 -9.73 -0.50
C PRO A 90 -26.71 -10.47 -1.06
N GLY A 91 -25.61 -9.75 -1.23
CA GLY A 91 -24.36 -10.30 -1.77
C GLY A 91 -23.15 -9.61 -1.15
N SER A 92 -22.09 -10.36 -0.88
CA SER A 92 -20.86 -9.84 -0.27
C SER A 92 -19.73 -9.74 -1.28
N MET A 93 -18.93 -8.69 -1.13
CA MET A 93 -17.67 -8.50 -1.84
C MET A 93 -16.56 -8.31 -0.84
N SER A 94 -15.39 -8.87 -1.14
CA SER A 94 -14.13 -8.57 -0.45
C SER A 94 -13.00 -8.23 -1.41
N VAL A 95 -12.10 -7.39 -0.91
CA VAL A 95 -10.79 -7.11 -1.48
C VAL A 95 -9.70 -7.56 -0.51
N ARG A 96 -8.61 -8.13 -1.04
CA ARG A 96 -7.48 -8.64 -0.26
C ARG A 96 -6.17 -8.20 -0.86
N LEU A 97 -5.16 -8.03 -0.01
CA LEU A 97 -3.79 -7.85 -0.47
C LEU A 97 -3.13 -9.21 -0.66
N TYR A 98 -2.55 -9.43 -1.83
CA TYR A 98 -1.72 -10.59 -2.15
C TYR A 98 -0.26 -10.14 -2.22
N GLN A 99 0.63 -11.00 -1.74
CA GLN A 99 2.08 -10.85 -1.87
C GLN A 99 2.65 -12.12 -2.50
N GLY A 100 3.34 -11.99 -3.64
CA GLY A 100 3.90 -13.11 -4.38
C GLY A 100 2.85 -14.18 -4.75
N GLY A 101 1.64 -13.75 -5.12
CA GLY A 101 0.53 -14.63 -5.45
C GLY A 101 -0.15 -15.32 -4.26
N THR A 102 0.27 -15.05 -3.02
CA THR A 102 -0.37 -15.58 -1.81
C THR A 102 -1.14 -14.48 -1.09
N ALA A 103 -2.39 -14.76 -0.70
CA ALA A 103 -3.19 -13.82 0.08
C ALA A 103 -2.57 -13.58 1.46
N LEU A 104 -2.40 -12.31 1.84
CA LEU A 104 -1.96 -11.95 3.19
C LEU A 104 -3.12 -12.17 4.17
N GLN A 105 -2.88 -13.01 5.19
CA GLN A 105 -3.88 -13.28 6.21
C GLN A 105 -4.22 -12.01 7.00
N GLY A 106 -5.52 -11.80 7.23
CA GLY A 106 -6.02 -10.65 7.97
C GLY A 106 -6.07 -9.33 7.19
N VAL A 107 -5.52 -9.27 5.98
CA VAL A 107 -5.55 -8.07 5.13
C VAL A 107 -6.72 -8.18 4.14
N VAL A 108 -7.92 -7.97 4.66
CA VAL A 108 -9.16 -8.03 3.90
C VAL A 108 -10.10 -6.90 4.30
N SER A 109 -10.75 -6.30 3.32
CA SER A 109 -11.89 -5.40 3.53
C SER A 109 -13.10 -6.01 2.84
N SER A 110 -14.25 -6.05 3.50
CA SER A 110 -15.45 -6.66 2.96
C SER A 110 -16.70 -5.85 3.27
N HIS A 111 -17.69 -5.98 2.40
CA HIS A 111 -19.00 -5.37 2.59
C HIS A 111 -20.10 -6.28 2.07
N THR A 112 -21.25 -6.28 2.75
CA THR A 112 -22.45 -7.00 2.31
C THR A 112 -23.49 -6.00 1.85
N PHE A 113 -23.77 -6.02 0.56
CA PHE A 113 -24.74 -5.15 -0.08
C PHE A 113 -26.13 -5.76 0.04
N THR A 114 -27.10 -4.94 0.44
CA THR A 114 -28.48 -5.37 0.69
C THR A 114 -29.51 -4.58 -0.13
N ALA A 115 -29.09 -3.50 -0.80
CA ALA A 115 -29.94 -2.68 -1.65
C ALA A 115 -29.27 -2.32 -2.99
N THR A 116 -30.08 -2.17 -4.05
CA THR A 116 -29.62 -1.65 -5.33
C THR A 116 -29.21 -0.17 -5.18
N GLY A 117 -28.08 0.21 -5.77
CA GLY A 117 -27.55 1.57 -5.69
C GLY A 117 -26.76 1.86 -4.40
N GLU A 118 -26.64 0.88 -3.51
CA GLU A 118 -25.73 0.95 -2.38
C GLU A 118 -24.27 1.03 -2.86
N THR A 119 -23.48 1.89 -2.22
CA THR A 119 -22.05 2.01 -2.42
C THR A 119 -21.35 1.84 -1.07
N SER A 120 -20.14 1.30 -1.07
CA SER A 120 -19.35 1.12 0.14
C SER A 120 -17.88 1.38 -0.13
N THR A 121 -17.22 2.06 0.81
CA THR A 121 -15.77 2.25 0.77
C THR A 121 -15.10 1.02 1.37
N LEU A 122 -14.23 0.39 0.58
CA LEU A 122 -13.37 -0.69 1.01
C LEU A 122 -11.97 -0.13 1.22
N ALA A 123 -11.34 -0.47 2.35
CA ALA A 123 -10.01 0.00 2.69
C ALA A 123 -9.27 -0.99 3.58
N PHE A 124 -7.95 -1.03 3.43
CA PHE A 124 -7.03 -1.67 4.37
C PHE A 124 -5.74 -0.87 4.47
N ASP A 125 -5.06 -1.04 5.60
CA ASP A 125 -3.78 -0.42 5.89
C ASP A 125 -2.93 -1.45 6.64
N VAL A 126 -1.77 -1.80 6.12
CA VAL A 126 -0.95 -2.87 6.69
C VAL A 126 0.55 -2.66 6.45
N PRO A 127 1.39 -2.84 7.49
CA PRO A 127 2.81 -3.04 7.29
C PRO A 127 3.09 -4.51 6.90
N LEU A 128 3.90 -4.72 5.88
CA LEU A 128 4.36 -6.04 5.43
C LEU A 128 5.88 -6.10 5.31
N ARG A 129 6.41 -7.32 5.38
CA ARG A 129 7.83 -7.61 5.18
C ARG A 129 8.01 -8.28 3.82
N ALA A 130 8.99 -7.79 3.05
CA ALA A 130 9.48 -8.47 1.86
C ALA A 130 10.94 -8.86 2.09
N ASP A 131 11.23 -10.17 2.10
CA ASP A 131 12.61 -10.67 2.25
C ASP A 131 13.32 -10.84 0.90
N ASN A 132 12.56 -10.96 -0.19
CA ASN A 132 13.03 -11.13 -1.55
C ASN A 132 12.15 -10.32 -2.50
N PRO A 133 12.58 -10.06 -3.75
CA PRO A 133 11.71 -9.46 -4.75
C PRO A 133 10.38 -10.19 -4.87
N THR A 134 9.28 -9.43 -4.89
CA THR A 134 7.92 -9.97 -4.87
C THR A 134 6.95 -8.98 -5.50
N SER A 135 5.76 -9.43 -5.88
CA SER A 135 4.69 -8.56 -6.35
C SER A 135 3.62 -8.38 -5.29
N LEU A 136 3.00 -7.20 -5.26
CA LEU A 136 1.77 -6.93 -4.53
C LEU A 136 0.62 -6.77 -5.52
N GLN A 137 -0.53 -7.34 -5.17
CA GLN A 137 -1.77 -7.22 -5.93
C GLN A 137 -2.95 -6.99 -5.00
N VAL A 138 -3.88 -6.14 -5.39
CA VAL A 138 -5.19 -6.03 -4.72
C VAL A 138 -6.18 -6.89 -5.49
N VAL A 139 -6.65 -7.97 -4.87
CA VAL A 139 -7.48 -8.99 -5.52
C VAL A 139 -8.90 -8.96 -4.96
N VAL A 140 -9.86 -9.12 -5.85
CA VAL A 140 -11.29 -9.15 -5.55
C VAL A 140 -11.78 -10.60 -5.52
N ASP A 141 -12.56 -10.98 -4.51
CA ASP A 141 -13.04 -12.37 -4.40
C ASP A 141 -14.28 -12.66 -5.25
N ASN A 142 -15.09 -11.64 -5.55
CA ASN A 142 -16.43 -11.80 -6.14
C ASN A 142 -16.60 -10.97 -7.42
N ALA A 143 -17.22 -11.56 -8.43
CA ALA A 143 -17.67 -10.86 -9.65
C ALA A 143 -19.03 -10.15 -9.43
N GLY A 144 -19.41 -9.27 -10.35
CA GLY A 144 -20.72 -8.60 -10.35
C GLY A 144 -20.77 -7.29 -9.54
N TYR A 145 -19.61 -6.66 -9.35
CA TYR A 145 -19.49 -5.39 -8.67
C TYR A 145 -18.57 -4.47 -9.47
N SER A 146 -18.76 -3.17 -9.34
CA SER A 146 -17.87 -2.16 -9.94
C SER A 146 -17.03 -1.55 -8.84
N LEU A 147 -15.72 -1.43 -9.05
CA LEU A 147 -14.82 -0.68 -8.17
C LEU A 147 -14.32 0.58 -8.87
N SER A 148 -14.37 1.71 -8.16
CA SER A 148 -13.99 3.04 -8.66
C SER A 148 -13.25 3.82 -7.58
N ASN A 149 -12.67 4.96 -7.94
CA ASN A 149 -11.90 5.81 -7.03
C ASN A 149 -10.86 5.01 -6.24
N LEU A 150 -10.14 4.14 -6.95
CA LEU A 150 -9.10 3.32 -6.37
C LEU A 150 -7.87 4.17 -6.08
N GLY A 151 -7.29 3.99 -4.90
CA GLY A 151 -6.00 4.55 -4.55
C GLY A 151 -5.18 3.54 -3.76
N LEU A 152 -3.91 3.42 -4.13
CA LEU A 152 -2.94 2.59 -3.44
C LEU A 152 -1.64 3.35 -3.25
N THR A 153 -1.17 3.36 -2.01
CA THR A 153 0.12 3.92 -1.62
C THR A 153 0.98 2.81 -1.04
N VAL A 154 2.24 2.74 -1.49
CA VAL A 154 3.25 1.86 -0.90
C VAL A 154 4.44 2.71 -0.50
N THR A 155 4.86 2.60 0.75
CA THR A 155 6.01 3.33 1.29
C THR A 155 6.97 2.34 1.92
N ARG A 156 8.24 2.38 1.55
CA ARG A 156 9.28 1.63 2.25
C ARG A 156 9.60 2.33 3.57
N LEU A 157 9.47 1.61 4.68
CA LEU A 157 9.75 2.13 6.02
C LEU A 157 11.21 1.93 6.42
N GLY A 158 11.88 0.92 5.86
CA GLY A 158 13.29 0.65 6.13
C GLY A 158 13.70 -0.77 5.79
N ASP A 159 14.93 -1.11 6.15
CA ASP A 159 15.51 -2.46 6.05
C ASP A 159 14.91 -3.42 7.11
N VAL A 160 15.21 -4.72 6.98
CA VAL A 160 14.78 -5.80 7.88
C VAL A 160 15.86 -6.28 8.84
#